data_AF-A0A438MDR0-F1
#
_entry.id   AF-A0A438MDR0-F1
#
_cell.length_a   1.000
_cell.length_b   1.000
_cell.length_c   1.000
_cell.angle_alpha   90.00
_cell.angle_beta   90.00
_cell.angle_gamma   90.00
#
_symmetry.space_group_name_H-M   'P 1'
#
loop_
_entity.id
_entity.type
_entity.pdbx_description
1 polymer ?
#
loop_
_entity_poly.entity_id
_entity_poly.type
_entity_poly.pdbx_seq_one_letter_code
_entity_poly.pdbx_strand_id
1 'polypeptide(L)'
;MPLRQAIVNWPEVAWAALSRLRRQLRQAPLDERLRALVNRAEDAVCGLPAPPDTHAHSLVVCPWFRAGGSVIRTVTFTARFDTAVEITLDDLRIELIYPQDDTAEQFFRAAYQNPGSAHDTGPLDEPLTHA
;
A
#
# COMPACT_ATOMS: atom_id res chain seq x y z
N MET A 1 10.53 0.79 11.13
CA MET A 1 9.72 0.34 9.97
C MET A 1 9.31 1.56 9.13
N PRO A 2 9.91 1.74 7.94
CA PRO A 2 9.94 3.01 7.21
C PRO A 2 8.65 3.37 6.41
N LEU A 3 7.82 2.39 6.01
CA LEU A 3 6.69 2.65 5.09
C LEU A 3 5.57 3.52 5.69
N ARG A 4 5.17 3.28 6.94
CA ARG A 4 4.14 4.07 7.62
C ARG A 4 4.51 5.56 7.70
N GLN A 5 5.79 5.86 7.91
CA GLN A 5 6.29 7.24 7.98
C GLN A 5 6.44 7.87 6.59
N ALA A 6 6.64 7.05 5.56
CA ALA A 6 6.70 7.49 4.18
C ALA A 6 5.31 7.86 3.61
N ILE A 7 4.22 7.31 4.13
CA ILE A 7 2.86 7.59 3.64
C ILE A 7 2.26 8.78 4.42
N VAL A 8 1.94 9.86 3.71
CA VAL A 8 1.38 11.09 4.30
C VAL A 8 -0.06 10.87 4.80
N ASN A 9 -0.89 10.22 3.99
CA ASN A 9 -2.28 9.86 4.28
C ASN A 9 -2.39 8.43 4.86
N TRP A 10 -1.54 8.12 5.84
CA TRP A 10 -1.47 6.78 6.42
C TRP A 10 -2.80 6.28 7.00
N PRO A 11 -3.56 7.08 7.79
CA PRO A 11 -4.84 6.63 8.32
C PRO A 11 -5.78 6.13 7.21
N GLU A 12 -5.93 6.89 6.13
CA GLU A 12 -6.80 6.53 5.00
C GLU A 12 -6.35 5.22 4.34
N VAL A 13 -5.05 5.07 4.08
CA VAL A 13 -4.48 3.87 3.46
C VAL A 13 -4.65 2.64 4.35
N ALA A 14 -4.36 2.77 5.65
CA ALA A 14 -4.45 1.67 6.60
C ALA A 14 -5.89 1.17 6.77
N TRP A 15 -6.85 2.10 6.90
CA TRP A 15 -8.26 1.77 7.00
C TRP A 15 -8.82 1.15 5.70
N ALA A 16 -8.36 1.60 4.54
CA ALA A 16 -8.73 0.99 3.25
C ALA A 16 -8.20 -0.45 3.12
N ALA A 17 -6.96 -0.70 3.54
CA ALA A 17 -6.37 -2.03 3.56
C ALA A 17 -7.15 -2.98 4.48
N LEU A 18 -7.49 -2.54 5.70
CA LEU A 18 -8.33 -3.31 6.62
C LEU A 18 -9.72 -3.60 6.03
N SER A 19 -10.35 -2.60 5.41
CA SER A 19 -11.67 -2.75 4.79
C SER A 19 -11.66 -3.77 3.65
N ARG A 20 -10.57 -3.84 2.88
CA ARG A 20 -10.35 -4.86 1.85
C ARG A 20 -10.22 -6.25 2.47
N LEU A 21 -9.38 -6.43 3.49
CA LEU A 21 -9.20 -7.73 4.16
C LEU A 21 -10.51 -8.24 4.77
N ARG A 22 -11.28 -7.36 5.42
CA ARG A 22 -12.61 -7.70 5.96
C ARG A 22 -13.59 -8.15 4.86
N ARG A 23 -13.53 -7.54 3.68
CA ARG A 23 -14.34 -7.97 2.52
C ARG A 23 -13.93 -9.35 2.02
N GLN A 24 -12.64 -9.62 1.91
CA GLN A 24 -12.13 -10.94 1.53
C GLN A 24 -12.55 -12.01 2.54
N LEU A 25 -12.47 -11.72 3.84
CA LEU A 25 -12.88 -12.68 4.89
C LEU A 25 -14.38 -13.01 4.83
N ARG A 26 -15.23 -12.04 4.43
CA ARG A 26 -16.66 -12.32 4.19
C ARG A 26 -16.90 -13.30 3.03
N GLN A 27 -16.00 -13.33 2.04
CA GLN A 27 -16.08 -14.25 0.90
C GLN A 27 -15.49 -15.62 1.22
N ALA A 28 -14.52 -15.70 2.13
CA ALA A 28 -13.90 -16.94 2.60
C ALA A 28 -13.92 -17.07 4.14
N PRO A 29 -15.10 -17.30 4.78
CA PRO A 29 -15.24 -17.22 6.24
C PRO A 29 -14.45 -18.27 7.03
N LEU A 30 -14.01 -19.37 6.41
CA LEU A 30 -13.27 -20.45 7.08
C LEU A 30 -11.75 -20.30 6.93
N ASP A 31 -11.26 -19.24 6.28
CA ASP A 31 -9.83 -18.99 6.13
C ASP A 31 -9.25 -18.37 7.42
N GLU A 32 -8.65 -19.22 8.26
CA GLU A 32 -8.02 -18.82 9.52
C GLU A 32 -6.78 -17.92 9.32
N ARG A 33 -6.05 -18.10 8.22
CA ARG A 33 -4.88 -17.26 7.92
C ARG A 33 -5.33 -15.84 7.57
N LEU A 34 -6.40 -15.71 6.79
CA LEU A 34 -7.00 -14.41 6.48
C LEU A 34 -7.60 -13.76 7.74
N ARG A 35 -8.24 -14.53 8.62
CA ARG A 35 -8.69 -14.03 9.93
C ARG A 35 -7.53 -13.47 10.77
N ALA A 36 -6.42 -14.20 10.85
CA ALA A 36 -5.22 -13.71 11.56
C ALA A 36 -4.60 -12.45 10.92
N LEU A 37 -4.72 -12.27 9.60
CA LEU A 37 -4.33 -11.03 8.92
C LEU A 37 -5.27 -9.87 9.24
N VAL A 38 -6.58 -10.11 9.30
CA VAL A 38 -7.57 -9.10 9.72
C VAL A 38 -7.26 -8.63 11.14
N ASN A 39 -7.06 -9.54 12.09
CA ASN A 39 -6.74 -9.17 13.48
C ASN A 39 -5.48 -8.30 13.57
N ARG A 40 -4.40 -8.68 12.86
CA ARG A 40 -3.17 -7.87 12.81
C ARG A 40 -3.40 -6.48 12.19
N ALA A 41 -4.26 -6.38 11.18
CA ALA A 41 -4.61 -5.11 10.57
C ALA A 41 -5.49 -4.24 11.50
N GLU A 42 -6.37 -4.85 12.30
CA GLU A 42 -7.17 -4.17 13.34
C GLU A 42 -6.26 -3.57 14.41
N ASP A 43 -5.27 -4.33 14.88
CA ASP A 43 -4.26 -3.82 15.81
C ASP A 43 -3.46 -2.66 15.19
N ALA A 44 -3.11 -2.75 13.91
CA ALA A 44 -2.34 -1.73 13.21
C ALA A 44 -3.09 -0.40 13.01
N VAL A 45 -4.43 -0.43 12.96
CA VAL A 45 -5.26 0.79 12.88
C VAL A 45 -5.72 1.29 14.26
N CYS A 46 -5.46 0.54 15.33
CA CYS A 46 -5.81 0.95 16.68
C CYS A 46 -5.19 2.31 17.01
N GLY A 47 -6.03 3.26 17.46
CA GLY A 47 -5.63 4.63 17.77
C GLY A 47 -5.41 5.55 16.55
N LEU A 48 -5.61 5.07 15.31
CA LEU A 48 -5.68 5.94 14.14
C LEU A 48 -7.07 6.60 14.05
N PRO A 49 -7.16 7.86 13.59
CA PRO A 49 -8.45 8.45 13.27
C PRO A 49 -9.12 7.62 12.18
N ALA A 50 -10.41 7.30 12.37
CA ALA A 50 -11.20 6.68 11.33
C ALA A 50 -11.42 7.70 10.19
N PRO A 51 -11.26 7.30 8.91
CA PRO A 51 -11.56 8.18 7.80
C PRO A 51 -13.06 8.50 7.79
N PRO A 52 -13.46 9.66 7.24
CA PRO A 52 -14.87 10.01 7.06
C PRO A 52 -15.62 8.91 6.28
N ASP A 53 -16.88 8.66 6.63
CA ASP A 53 -17.72 7.62 6.01
C ASP A 53 -17.81 7.73 4.48
N THR A 54 -17.59 8.93 3.92
CA THR A 54 -17.51 9.18 2.48
C THR A 54 -16.44 8.32 1.77
N HIS A 55 -15.43 7.85 2.49
CA HIS A 55 -14.38 6.95 1.97
C HIS A 55 -14.66 5.46 2.24
N ALA A 56 -15.67 5.13 3.06
CA ALA A 56 -15.98 3.74 3.44
C ALA A 56 -16.36 2.85 2.24
N HIS A 57 -16.75 3.47 1.13
CA HIS A 57 -17.13 2.79 -0.12
C HIS A 57 -16.15 3.05 -1.28
N SER A 58 -15.03 3.75 -1.05
CA SER A 58 -14.05 3.98 -2.12
C SER A 58 -13.37 2.66 -2.48
N LEU A 59 -13.49 2.24 -3.74
CA LEU A 59 -12.83 1.03 -4.25
C LEU A 59 -11.31 1.16 -4.25
N VAL A 60 -10.80 2.40 -4.21
CA VAL A 60 -9.40 2.74 -4.27
C VAL A 60 -9.09 3.87 -3.29
N VAL A 61 -8.03 3.71 -2.49
CA VAL A 61 -7.40 4.80 -1.76
C VAL A 61 -5.98 4.95 -2.30
N CYS A 62 -5.66 6.15 -2.76
CA CYS A 62 -4.38 6.43 -3.40
C CYS A 62 -3.38 6.94 -2.36
N PRO A 63 -2.27 6.23 -2.12
CA PRO A 63 -1.25 6.68 -1.17
C PRO A 63 -0.52 7.92 -1.69
N TRP A 64 -0.16 8.81 -0.76
CA TRP A 64 0.72 9.96 -0.98
C TRP A 64 2.04 9.70 -0.27
N PHE A 65 3.15 9.74 -0.99
CA PHE A 65 4.45 9.36 -0.45
C PHE A 65 5.34 10.57 -0.18
N ARG A 66 6.12 10.54 0.89
CA ARG A 66 7.25 11.47 1.11
C ARG A 66 8.48 10.92 0.40
N ALA A 67 9.06 11.70 -0.52
CA ALA A 67 10.31 11.36 -1.18
C ALA A 67 11.07 12.64 -1.56
N GLY A 68 12.37 12.70 -1.22
CA GLY A 68 13.23 13.84 -1.58
C GLY A 68 12.72 15.21 -1.11
N GLY A 69 12.02 15.28 0.03
CA GLY A 69 11.40 16.51 0.54
C GLY A 69 10.05 16.87 -0.10
N SER A 70 9.61 16.12 -1.11
CA SER A 70 8.35 16.33 -1.82
C SER A 70 7.28 15.32 -1.41
N VAL A 71 6.00 15.68 -1.62
CA VAL A 71 4.87 14.76 -1.53
C VAL A 71 4.50 14.29 -2.93
N ILE A 72 4.68 13.00 -3.18
CA ILE A 72 4.37 12.34 -4.44
C ILE A 72 2.95 11.77 -4.36
N ARG A 73 2.00 12.44 -5.00
CA ARG A 73 0.60 12.01 -5.06
C ARG A 73 0.38 11.05 -6.22
N THR A 74 -0.40 10.01 -5.97
CA THR A 74 -0.66 8.97 -6.95
C THR A 74 -2.15 8.83 -7.22
N VAL A 75 -2.48 8.22 -8.37
CA VAL A 75 -3.79 7.65 -8.66
C VAL A 75 -3.60 6.17 -8.88
N THR A 76 -4.45 5.34 -8.27
CA THR A 76 -4.38 3.89 -8.44
C THR A 76 -5.54 3.41 -9.30
N PHE A 77 -5.24 2.60 -10.31
CA PHE A 77 -6.22 1.80 -11.03
C PHE A 77 -6.12 0.36 -10.56
N THR A 78 -7.27 -0.28 -10.32
CA THR A 78 -7.33 -1.68 -9.89
C THR A 78 -8.20 -2.48 -10.85
N ALA A 79 -7.60 -3.48 -11.50
CA ALA A 79 -8.33 -4.52 -12.24
C ALA A 79 -8.39 -5.80 -11.40
N ARG A 80 -9.58 -6.39 -11.31
CA ARG A 80 -9.82 -7.70 -10.68
C ARG A 80 -10.30 -8.68 -11.75
N PHE A 81 -9.66 -9.84 -11.80
CA PHE A 81 -10.03 -10.94 -12.69
C PHE A 81 -10.63 -12.05 -11.83
N ASP A 82 -11.90 -12.35 -12.08
CA ASP A 82 -12.65 -13.38 -11.38
C ASP A 82 -12.69 -14.63 -12.26
N THR A 83 -12.13 -15.74 -11.78
CA THR A 83 -12.14 -17.01 -12.51
C THR A 83 -13.32 -17.84 -12.07
N ALA A 84 -14.41 -17.80 -12.85
CA ALA A 84 -15.67 -18.48 -12.55
C ALA A 84 -15.64 -20.01 -12.67
N VAL A 85 -14.48 -20.66 -12.82
CA VAL A 85 -14.39 -22.10 -13.07
C VAL A 85 -13.27 -22.68 -12.22
N GLU A 86 -13.67 -23.50 -11.24
CA GLU A 86 -12.88 -24.30 -10.29
C GLU A 86 -12.30 -23.58 -9.05
N ILE A 87 -12.62 -24.18 -7.90
CA ILE A 87 -12.59 -23.67 -6.51
C ILE A 87 -11.15 -23.53 -5.94
N THR A 88 -10.17 -23.12 -6.74
CA THR A 88 -8.77 -23.03 -6.26
C THR A 88 -7.96 -21.86 -6.81
N LEU A 89 -8.58 -20.76 -7.23
CA LEU A 89 -7.85 -19.60 -7.75
C LEU A 89 -7.97 -18.38 -6.84
N ASP A 90 -6.82 -17.97 -6.31
CA ASP A 90 -6.60 -16.62 -5.79
C ASP A 90 -7.06 -15.61 -6.85
N ASP A 91 -8.03 -14.77 -6.49
CA ASP A 91 -8.47 -13.66 -7.35
C ASP A 91 -7.26 -12.83 -7.79
N LEU A 92 -6.92 -12.87 -9.08
CA LEU A 92 -5.83 -12.05 -9.60
C LEU A 92 -6.26 -10.58 -9.58
N ARG A 93 -5.47 -9.75 -8.90
CA ARG A 93 -5.65 -8.30 -8.89
C ARG A 93 -4.39 -7.61 -9.39
N ILE A 94 -4.58 -6.76 -10.40
CA ILE A 94 -3.54 -5.89 -10.93
C ILE A 94 -3.80 -4.48 -10.43
N GLU A 95 -2.80 -3.88 -9.79
CA GLU A 95 -2.83 -2.48 -9.35
C GLU A 95 -1.78 -1.69 -10.13
N LEU A 96 -2.25 -0.63 -10.80
CA LEU A 96 -1.40 0.30 -11.53
C LEU A 96 -1.41 1.61 -10.78
N ILE A 97 -0.23 2.13 -10.47
CA ILE A 97 -0.04 3.38 -9.74
C ILE A 97 0.51 4.40 -10.73
N TYR A 98 -0.23 5.48 -10.92
CA TYR A 98 0.11 6.57 -11.83
C TYR A 98 0.42 7.85 -11.05
N PRO A 99 1.29 8.73 -11.58
CA PRO A 99 1.42 10.08 -11.05
C PRO A 99 0.09 10.82 -11.14
N GLN A 100 -0.28 11.53 -10.07
CA GLN A 100 -1.50 12.35 -10.05
C GLN A 100 -1.26 13.74 -10.64
N ASP A 101 -0.04 14.26 -10.51
CA ASP A 101 0.33 15.64 -10.85
C ASP A 101 1.76 15.72 -11.42
N ASP A 102 2.13 16.89 -11.94
CA ASP A 102 3.43 17.14 -12.56
C ASP A 102 4.62 16.86 -11.63
N THR A 103 4.44 17.04 -10.32
CA THR A 103 5.49 16.76 -9.33
C THR A 103 5.74 15.25 -9.26
N ALA A 104 4.68 14.45 -9.19
CA ALA A 104 4.79 13.00 -9.22
C ALA A 104 5.31 12.48 -10.57
N GLU A 105 4.88 13.08 -11.69
CA GLU A 105 5.33 12.74 -13.04
C GLU A 105 6.85 12.91 -13.18
N GLN A 106 7.38 14.06 -12.75
CA GLN A 106 8.82 14.34 -12.78
C GLN A 106 9.61 13.36 -11.90
N PHE A 107 9.09 13.04 -10.70
CA PHE A 107 9.71 12.07 -9.80
C PHE A 107 9.85 10.69 -10.44
N PHE A 108 8.76 10.12 -10.97
CA PHE A 108 8.79 8.79 -11.59
C PHE A 108 9.61 8.77 -12.89
N ARG A 109 9.59 9.86 -13.67
CA ARG A 109 10.41 9.99 -14.88
C ARG A 109 11.90 10.01 -14.57
N ALA A 110 12.32 10.75 -13.55
CA ALA A 110 13.71 10.76 -13.10
C ALA A 110 14.16 9.39 -12.58
N ALA A 111 13.30 8.71 -11.80
CA ALA A 111 13.58 7.36 -11.31
C ALA A 111 13.73 6.33 -12.44
N TYR A 112 12.92 6.44 -13.50
CA TYR A 112 13.03 5.57 -14.69
C TYR A 112 14.32 5.81 -15.47
N GLN A 113 14.76 7.07 -15.58
CA GLN A 113 15.98 7.44 -16.30
C GLN A 113 17.26 7.03 -15.55
N ASN A 114 17.17 6.83 -14.23
CA ASN A 114 18.30 6.42 -13.40
C ASN A 114 17.88 5.34 -12.39
N PRO A 115 17.66 4.08 -12.83
CA PRO A 115 17.07 3.02 -12.01
C PRO A 115 17.92 2.67 -10.77
N GLY A 116 19.21 3.02 -10.74
CA GLY A 116 20.09 2.82 -9.58
C GLY A 116 19.87 3.80 -8.43
N SER A 117 19.18 4.93 -8.64
CA SER A 117 18.96 5.97 -7.62
C SER A 117 17.78 5.69 -6.67
N ALA A 118 16.88 4.77 -7.04
CA ALA A 118 15.77 4.34 -6.19
C ALA A 118 16.20 3.37 -5.06
N HIS A 119 17.43 2.83 -5.15
CA HIS A 119 18.01 1.91 -4.17
C HIS A 119 18.80 2.60 -3.06
N ASP A 120 19.02 3.92 -3.13
CA ASP A 120 19.79 4.65 -2.12
C ASP A 120 18.95 5.02 -0.89
N THR A 121 18.44 3.99 -0.20
CA THR A 121 18.28 4.07 1.25
C THR A 121 19.66 3.75 1.82
N GLY A 122 20.31 4.75 2.40
CA GLY A 122 21.72 4.73 2.79
C GLY A 122 22.22 3.46 3.51
N PRO A 123 23.55 3.24 3.50
CA PRO A 123 24.15 1.93 3.76
C PRO A 123 23.86 1.42 5.17
N LEU A 124 23.49 0.14 5.27
CA LEU A 124 23.35 -0.62 6.52
C LEU A 124 24.62 -1.38 6.93
N ASP A 125 25.79 -1.08 6.35
CA ASP A 125 27.04 -1.76 6.69
C ASP A 125 28.09 -0.76 7.20
N GLU A 126 28.21 -0.63 8.53
CA GLU A 126 29.50 -0.31 9.14
C GLU A 126 30.28 -1.62 9.35
N PRO A 127 31.49 -1.77 8.81
CA PRO A 127 32.33 -2.90 9.10
C PRO A 127 32.95 -2.73 10.49
N LEU A 128 32.62 -3.61 11.43
CA LEU A 128 33.36 -3.74 12.69
C LEU A 128 34.78 -4.24 12.40
N THR A 129 35.72 -3.31 12.28
CA THR A 129 37.16 -3.59 12.34
C THR A 129 37.64 -3.46 13.79
N HIS A 130 38.06 -4.58 14.35
CA HIS A 130 39.00 -4.82 15.46
C HIS A 130 39.26 -3.74 16.53
N ALA A 131 39.00 -4.13 17.79
CA ALA A 131 39.95 -4.03 18.89
C ALA A 131 39.78 -5.26 19.80
#